data_AF-Q564V5-F1
#
_entry.id   AF-Q564V5-F1
#
_cell.length_a   1.000
_cell.length_b   1.000
_cell.length_c   1.000
_cell.angle_alpha   90.00
_cell.angle_beta   90.00
_cell.angle_gamma   90.00
#
_symmetry.space_group_name_H-M   'P 1'
#
loop_
_entity.id
_entity.type
_entity.pdbx_description
1 polymer ?
#
loop_
_entity_poly.entity_id
_entity_poly.type
_entity_poly.pdbx_seq_one_letter_code
_entity_poly.pdbx_strand_id
1 'polypeptide(L)'
;MSKRKAEEAPAPKLASIFTKKVKPAEEDNNQKSWKFVCWNVAGLRACVKKSDFKEVLAEEPDLVFLGETKCKEWPPEMEETFKNYTKTLVVSTEKNGGYAGVGLLSKCAPMKVHKGIGDPEFDTAGRLIIAEFSKFYFIGAYVPNSGAKLVNLEKRGRWEKLLTEKMKEMDEKKPVIYGESRIKSK
;
A
#
# COMPACT_ATOMS: atom_id res chain seq x y z
N MET A 1 -22.74 -35.84 18.27
CA MET A 1 -22.08 -34.52 18.25
C MET A 1 -21.27 -34.41 16.97
N SER A 2 -21.77 -33.67 15.97
CA SER A 2 -21.09 -33.52 14.68
C SER A 2 -20.27 -32.23 14.70
N LYS A 3 -18.93 -32.35 14.60
CA LYS A 3 -18.01 -31.21 14.48
C LYS A 3 -18.23 -30.60 13.09
N ARG A 4 -18.86 -29.43 13.02
CA ARG A 4 -18.92 -28.63 11.78
C ARG A 4 -17.51 -28.17 11.44
N LYS A 5 -17.05 -28.57 10.26
CA LYS A 5 -15.85 -28.08 9.59
C LYS A 5 -16.03 -26.58 9.39
N ALA A 6 -15.10 -25.77 9.91
CA ALA A 6 -15.10 -24.34 9.66
C ALA A 6 -14.89 -24.14 8.15
N GLU A 7 -15.89 -23.53 7.50
CA GLU A 7 -15.85 -23.16 6.10
C GLU A 7 -14.89 -21.96 5.99
N GLU A 8 -13.81 -22.11 5.23
CA GLU A 8 -12.86 -21.02 4.94
C GLU A 8 -13.62 -19.87 4.28
N ALA A 9 -13.57 -18.69 4.91
CA ALA A 9 -14.21 -17.49 4.38
C ALA A 9 -13.61 -17.13 3.01
N PRO A 10 -14.42 -16.70 2.03
CA PRO A 10 -13.92 -16.32 0.72
C PRO A 10 -12.98 -15.11 0.80
N ALA A 11 -11.83 -15.18 0.15
CA ALA A 11 -10.85 -14.09 0.11
C ALA A 11 -11.49 -12.78 -0.40
N PRO A 12 -11.17 -11.61 0.21
CA PRO A 12 -11.81 -10.34 -0.14
C PRO A 12 -11.55 -9.95 -1.59
N LYS A 13 -12.63 -9.77 -2.37
CA LYS A 13 -12.59 -9.56 -3.84
C LYS A 13 -11.90 -8.27 -4.32
N LEU A 14 -11.52 -7.38 -3.41
CA LEU A 14 -11.08 -6.00 -3.69
C LEU A 14 -9.60 -5.72 -3.36
N ALA A 15 -8.95 -6.55 -2.56
CA ALA A 15 -7.56 -6.36 -2.13
C ALA A 15 -6.63 -7.39 -2.78
N SER A 16 -5.43 -6.95 -3.17
CA SER A 16 -4.36 -7.87 -3.56
C SER A 16 -3.61 -8.28 -2.31
N ILE A 17 -3.82 -9.52 -1.86
CA ILE A 17 -3.13 -10.10 -0.72
C ILE A 17 -2.04 -11.02 -1.24
N PHE A 18 -0.80 -10.83 -0.78
CA PHE A 18 0.30 -11.70 -1.15
C PHE A 18 1.30 -11.86 -0.01
N THR A 19 1.92 -13.02 0.04
CA THR A 19 2.93 -13.36 1.05
C THR A 19 4.28 -13.43 0.37
N LYS A 20 5.30 -12.78 0.95
CA LYS A 20 6.68 -12.85 0.46
C LYS A 20 7.59 -13.19 1.62
N LYS A 21 8.37 -14.27 1.45
CA LYS A 21 9.44 -14.61 2.38
C LYS A 21 10.57 -13.61 2.18
N VAL A 22 10.96 -12.90 3.24
CA VAL A 22 12.10 -11.99 3.20
C VAL A 22 13.28 -12.74 3.80
N LYS A 23 14.40 -12.82 3.07
CA LYS A 23 15.61 -13.48 3.59
C LYS A 23 16.10 -12.72 4.83
N PRO A 24 16.48 -13.41 5.93
CA PRO A 24 17.20 -12.76 7.00
C PRO A 24 18.52 -12.18 6.45
N ALA A 25 19.03 -11.10 7.06
CA ALA A 25 20.46 -10.83 6.89
C ALA A 25 21.17 -11.74 7.88
N GLU A 26 22.35 -12.18 7.48
CA GLU A 26 23.10 -13.32 7.99
C GLU A 26 23.00 -13.55 9.51
N GLU A 27 22.99 -14.84 9.88
CA GLU A 27 22.96 -15.46 11.22
C GLU A 27 21.62 -15.78 11.89
N ASP A 28 20.46 -15.32 11.39
CA ASP A 28 19.17 -15.75 11.94
C ASP A 28 18.51 -16.84 11.06
N ASN A 29 18.50 -18.09 11.54
CA ASN A 29 17.88 -19.24 10.87
C ASN A 29 16.33 -19.12 10.78
N ASN A 30 15.73 -18.06 11.32
CA ASN A 30 14.29 -17.85 11.26
C ASN A 30 13.90 -16.93 10.09
N GLN A 31 13.52 -17.53 8.96
CA GLN A 31 13.02 -16.79 7.80
C GLN A 31 11.63 -16.21 8.09
N LYS A 32 11.55 -14.93 8.49
CA LYS A 32 10.26 -14.25 8.67
C LYS A 32 9.51 -14.17 7.32
N SER A 33 8.32 -14.75 7.28
CA SER A 33 7.37 -14.55 6.19
C SER A 33 6.59 -13.26 6.42
N TRP A 34 6.58 -12.36 5.43
CA TRP A 34 5.81 -11.12 5.50
C TRP A 34 4.53 -11.26 4.69
N LYS A 35 3.39 -10.91 5.31
CA LYS A 35 2.09 -10.81 4.62
C LYS A 35 1.82 -9.36 4.25
N PHE A 36 1.70 -9.09 2.95
CA PHE A 36 1.42 -7.78 2.40
C PHE A 36 -0.01 -7.72 1.87
N VAL A 37 -0.68 -6.61 2.12
CA VAL A 37 -1.98 -6.28 1.54
C VAL A 37 -1.83 -4.99 0.77
N CYS A 38 -2.21 -4.98 -0.50
CA CYS A 38 -2.30 -3.77 -1.31
C CYS A 38 -3.75 -3.58 -1.75
N TRP A 39 -4.36 -2.46 -1.37
CA TRP A 39 -5.78 -2.27 -1.53
C TRP A 39 -6.11 -0.84 -1.95
N ASN A 40 -6.80 -0.70 -3.09
CA ASN A 40 -7.47 0.57 -3.41
C ASN A 40 -8.78 0.65 -2.60
N VAL A 41 -8.85 1.60 -1.66
CA VAL A 41 -10.00 1.77 -0.76
C VAL A 41 -11.09 2.69 -1.31
N ALA A 42 -10.83 3.38 -2.43
CA ALA A 42 -11.74 4.34 -3.07
C ALA A 42 -12.38 5.35 -2.09
N GLY A 43 -11.63 5.80 -1.09
CA GLY A 43 -12.10 6.62 0.03
C GLY A 43 -12.08 5.85 1.36
N LEU A 44 -11.05 6.13 2.17
CA LEU A 44 -10.77 5.39 3.39
C LEU A 44 -11.91 5.46 4.42
N ARG A 45 -12.48 6.65 4.66
CA ARG A 45 -13.58 6.86 5.62
C ARG A 45 -14.85 6.05 5.30
N ALA A 46 -15.13 5.82 4.01
CA ALA A 46 -16.25 4.98 3.60
C ALA A 46 -15.89 3.49 3.69
N CYS A 47 -14.64 3.17 3.40
CA CYS A 47 -14.13 1.81 3.38
C CYS A 47 -14.10 1.14 4.76
N VAL A 48 -13.69 1.86 5.81
CA VAL A 48 -13.59 1.34 7.18
C VAL A 48 -14.92 0.86 7.77
N LYS A 49 -16.04 1.32 7.20
CA LYS A 49 -17.40 0.96 7.64
C LYS A 49 -17.92 -0.32 6.98
N LYS A 50 -17.23 -0.85 5.96
CA LYS A 50 -17.64 -2.02 5.19
C LYS A 50 -17.18 -3.32 5.85
N SER A 51 -17.89 -4.42 5.59
CA SER A 51 -17.52 -5.77 6.03
C SER A 51 -16.15 -6.20 5.50
N ASP A 52 -15.84 -5.88 4.25
CA ASP A 52 -14.61 -6.27 3.57
C ASP A 52 -13.35 -5.77 4.30
N PHE A 53 -13.46 -4.62 4.99
CA PHE A 53 -12.37 -4.10 5.81
C PHE A 53 -12.02 -5.07 6.95
N LYS A 54 -13.03 -5.67 7.60
CA LYS A 54 -12.83 -6.66 8.67
C LYS A 54 -12.25 -7.97 8.13
N GLU A 55 -12.65 -8.39 6.94
CA GLU A 55 -12.11 -9.60 6.29
C GLU A 55 -10.62 -9.45 5.97
N VAL A 56 -10.22 -8.31 5.40
CA VAL A 56 -8.81 -8.01 5.13
C VAL A 56 -7.97 -7.98 6.41
N LEU A 57 -8.56 -7.56 7.53
CA LEU A 57 -7.89 -7.53 8.83
C LEU A 57 -7.74 -8.91 9.47
N ALA A 58 -8.69 -9.81 9.24
CA ALA A 58 -8.66 -11.18 9.74
C ALA A 58 -7.44 -11.96 9.19
N GLU A 59 -6.87 -11.51 8.07
CA GLU A 59 -5.62 -12.03 7.53
C GLU A 59 -4.37 -11.64 8.34
N GLU A 60 -4.49 -10.74 9.31
CA GLU A 60 -3.39 -10.26 10.16
C GLU A 60 -2.13 -9.81 9.40
N PRO A 61 -2.25 -8.93 8.39
CA PRO A 61 -1.12 -8.54 7.54
C PRO A 61 0.02 -7.87 8.32
N ASP A 62 1.27 -8.12 7.93
CA ASP A 62 2.41 -7.38 8.48
C ASP A 62 2.44 -5.94 7.99
N LEU A 63 2.02 -5.73 6.74
CA LEU A 63 2.03 -4.44 6.08
C LEU A 63 0.82 -4.29 5.16
N VAL A 64 0.14 -3.16 5.29
CA VAL A 64 -1.03 -2.79 4.48
C VAL A 64 -0.73 -1.48 3.76
N PHE A 65 -0.78 -1.53 2.44
CA PHE A 65 -0.76 -0.38 1.56
C PHE A 65 -2.18 -0.06 1.10
N LEU A 66 -2.57 1.20 1.27
CA LEU A 66 -3.89 1.72 0.93
C LEU A 66 -3.75 2.78 -0.16
N GLY A 67 -4.37 2.54 -1.31
CA GLY A 67 -4.47 3.52 -2.39
C GLY A 67 -5.81 4.24 -2.38
N GLU A 68 -5.81 5.47 -2.90
CA GLU A 68 -7.01 6.30 -3.07
C GLU A 68 -7.71 6.60 -1.74
N THR A 69 -6.94 7.00 -0.72
CA THR A 69 -7.44 7.23 0.64
C THR A 69 -8.42 8.40 0.74
N LYS A 70 -8.20 9.47 -0.05
CA LYS A 70 -9.03 10.70 -0.08
C LYS A 70 -9.31 11.29 1.31
N CYS A 71 -8.31 11.28 2.18
CA CYS A 71 -8.42 11.83 3.52
C CYS A 71 -7.15 12.56 3.94
N LYS A 72 -7.30 13.51 4.86
CA LYS A 72 -6.20 14.30 5.46
C LYS A 72 -5.62 13.68 6.72
N GLU A 73 -6.42 12.85 7.38
CA GLU A 73 -6.14 12.23 8.66
C GLU A 73 -6.70 10.79 8.65
N TRP A 74 -6.19 9.96 9.55
CA TRP A 74 -6.70 8.62 9.75
C TRP A 74 -8.12 8.67 10.36
N PRO A 75 -9.06 7.85 9.88
CA PRO A 75 -10.36 7.72 10.53
C PRO A 75 -10.18 7.22 11.98
N PRO A 76 -10.85 7.83 12.98
CA PRO A 76 -10.79 7.38 14.37
C PRO A 76 -11.16 5.91 14.56
N GLU A 77 -12.03 5.38 13.69
CA GLU A 77 -12.45 3.97 13.69
C GLU A 77 -11.28 2.99 13.48
N MET A 78 -10.14 3.47 12.96
CA MET A 78 -8.94 2.64 12.74
C MET A 78 -7.99 2.63 13.94
N GLU A 79 -8.17 3.51 14.92
CA GLU A 79 -7.16 3.67 15.99
C GLU A 79 -7.00 2.41 16.82
N GLU A 80 -8.09 1.84 17.31
CA GLU A 80 -8.04 0.61 18.11
C GLU A 80 -7.56 -0.59 17.28
N THR A 81 -8.08 -0.72 16.05
CA THR A 81 -7.75 -1.82 15.14
C THR A 81 -6.27 -1.85 14.76
N PHE A 82 -5.68 -0.68 14.53
CA PHE A 82 -4.29 -0.54 14.11
C PHE A 82 -3.41 0.08 15.20
N LYS A 83 -3.75 -0.10 16.48
CA LYS A 83 -2.99 0.46 17.60
C LYS A 83 -1.52 0.00 17.61
N ASN A 84 -1.27 -1.22 17.18
CA ASN A 84 0.06 -1.83 17.11
C ASN A 84 0.77 -1.60 15.76
N TYR A 85 0.22 -0.76 14.89
CA TYR A 85 0.81 -0.47 13.59
C TYR A 85 1.33 0.96 13.57
N THR A 86 2.52 1.12 13.00
CA THR A 86 2.98 2.43 12.56
C THR A 86 2.18 2.85 11.34
N LYS A 87 1.55 4.04 11.43
CA LYS A 87 0.67 4.57 10.39
C LYS A 87 1.36 5.73 9.68
N THR A 88 1.46 5.69 8.36
CA THR A 88 1.94 6.81 7.54
C THR A 88 0.94 7.17 6.47
N LEU A 89 0.54 8.44 6.41
CA LEU A 89 -0.36 8.97 5.39
C LEU A 89 0.40 9.94 4.48
N VAL A 90 0.20 9.78 3.17
CA VAL A 90 0.61 10.73 2.15
C VAL A 90 -0.64 11.38 1.61
N VAL A 91 -0.88 12.61 2.06
CA VAL A 91 -2.05 13.39 1.68
C VAL A 91 -1.75 14.11 0.38
N SER A 92 -2.68 14.01 -0.57
CA SER A 92 -2.62 14.80 -1.79
C SER A 92 -2.81 16.29 -1.48
N THR A 93 -2.04 17.15 -2.12
CA THR A 93 -2.24 18.60 -2.05
C THR A 93 -3.38 19.07 -2.96
N GLU A 94 -3.80 18.22 -3.90
CA GLU A 94 -4.89 18.51 -4.84
C GLU A 94 -6.27 18.33 -4.19
N LYS A 95 -7.24 19.14 -4.62
CA LYS A 95 -8.63 19.14 -4.12
C LYS A 95 -8.71 19.08 -2.58
N ASN A 96 -7.81 19.78 -1.91
CA ASN A 96 -7.75 19.83 -0.45
C ASN A 96 -7.67 18.43 0.21
N GLY A 97 -6.91 17.50 -0.35
CA GLY A 97 -6.75 16.13 0.16
C GLY A 97 -7.92 15.18 -0.13
N GLY A 98 -8.96 15.66 -0.84
CA GLY A 98 -10.09 14.84 -1.29
C GLY A 98 -9.83 14.03 -2.56
N TYR A 99 -8.61 14.10 -3.11
CA TYR A 99 -8.21 13.43 -4.35
C TYR A 99 -7.00 12.53 -4.11
N ALA A 100 -6.97 11.34 -4.71
CA ALA A 100 -5.86 10.39 -4.60
C ALA A 100 -5.46 10.12 -3.12
N GLY A 101 -4.16 10.24 -2.80
CA GLY A 101 -3.60 9.92 -1.50
C GLY A 101 -3.33 8.42 -1.30
N VAL A 102 -2.30 8.13 -0.51
CA VAL A 102 -1.93 6.77 -0.11
C VAL A 102 -1.66 6.66 1.38
N GLY A 103 -1.86 5.47 1.93
CA GLY A 103 -1.59 5.15 3.33
C GLY A 103 -0.75 3.89 3.45
N LEU A 104 0.07 3.83 4.49
CA LEU A 104 0.85 2.66 4.85
C LEU A 104 0.64 2.37 6.34
N LEU A 105 0.27 1.13 6.64
CA LEU A 105 0.14 0.61 8.00
C LEU A 105 1.12 -0.56 8.12
N SER A 106 2.00 -0.55 9.11
CA SER A 106 2.98 -1.63 9.28
C SER A 106 3.13 -2.02 10.75
N LYS A 107 3.09 -3.33 11.06
CA LYS A 107 3.37 -3.87 12.40
C LYS A 107 4.80 -3.54 12.85
N CYS A 108 5.73 -3.46 11.91
CA CYS A 108 7.11 -3.06 12.15
C CYS A 108 7.33 -1.63 11.66
N ALA A 109 7.91 -0.76 12.48
CA ALA A 109 8.21 0.61 12.05
C ALA A 109 9.26 0.60 10.92
N PRO A 110 9.02 1.29 9.79
CA PRO A 110 10.05 1.48 8.79
C PRO A 110 11.18 2.35 9.36
N MET A 111 12.42 2.07 8.97
CA MET A 111 13.60 2.86 9.33
C MET A 111 13.53 4.27 8.76
N LYS A 112 12.98 4.38 7.54
CA LYS A 112 12.83 5.64 6.83
C LYS A 112 11.61 5.58 5.93
N VAL A 113 10.93 6.71 5.79
CA VAL A 113 9.83 6.86 4.84
C VAL A 113 10.08 8.06 3.95
N HIS A 114 10.00 7.82 2.65
CA HIS A 114 10.03 8.83 1.60
C HIS A 114 8.66 8.91 0.94
N LYS A 115 8.22 10.14 0.66
CA LYS A 115 6.92 10.44 0.05
C LYS A 115 7.18 11.05 -1.31
N GLY A 116 6.60 10.46 -2.35
CA GLY A 116 6.88 10.90 -3.71
C GLY A 116 8.14 10.28 -4.33
N ILE A 117 8.35 10.62 -5.59
CA ILE A 117 9.39 10.09 -6.46
C ILE A 117 10.57 11.07 -6.62
N GLY A 118 10.44 12.30 -6.13
CA GLY A 118 11.45 13.36 -6.28
C GLY A 118 11.18 14.27 -7.48
N ASP A 119 9.98 14.19 -8.07
CA ASP A 119 9.55 15.06 -9.17
C ASP A 119 8.33 15.87 -8.70
N PRO A 120 8.44 17.22 -8.61
CA PRO A 120 7.36 18.07 -8.16
C PRO A 120 6.05 17.93 -8.95
N GLU A 121 6.10 17.55 -10.23
CA GLU A 121 4.90 17.37 -11.07
C GLU A 121 4.05 16.17 -10.61
N PHE A 122 4.68 15.16 -10.01
CA PHE A 122 4.04 13.90 -9.63
C PHE A 122 3.80 13.77 -8.14
N ASP A 123 4.54 14.52 -7.33
CA ASP A 123 4.52 14.39 -5.87
C ASP A 123 3.33 15.11 -5.21
N THR A 124 2.67 16.04 -5.92
CA THR A 124 1.48 16.75 -5.42
C THR A 124 0.30 15.82 -5.16
N ALA A 125 0.11 14.80 -6.00
CA ALA A 125 -1.05 13.91 -5.93
C ALA A 125 -0.96 12.88 -4.79
N GLY A 126 0.20 12.79 -4.10
CA GLY A 126 0.39 11.87 -2.98
C GLY A 126 0.22 10.39 -3.37
N ARG A 127 0.81 9.98 -4.49
CA ARG A 127 0.59 8.67 -5.12
C ARG A 127 1.62 7.61 -4.76
N LEU A 128 2.71 7.98 -4.08
CA LEU A 128 3.84 7.10 -3.85
C LEU A 128 4.32 7.20 -2.41
N ILE A 129 4.54 6.04 -1.79
CA ILE A 129 5.25 5.90 -0.53
C ILE A 129 6.37 4.88 -0.69
N ILE A 130 7.55 5.24 -0.22
CA ILE A 130 8.72 4.37 -0.18
C ILE A 130 9.09 4.20 1.29
N ALA A 131 8.98 2.97 1.79
CA ALA A 131 9.30 2.62 3.16
C ALA A 131 10.52 1.70 3.20
N GLU A 132 11.55 2.13 3.91
CA GLU A 132 12.78 1.39 4.09
C GLU A 132 12.71 0.52 5.34
N PHE A 133 12.92 -0.79 5.16
CA PHE A 133 13.09 -1.75 6.25
C PHE A 133 14.54 -2.24 6.26
N SER A 134 14.92 -2.94 7.34
CA SER A 134 16.29 -3.45 7.48
C SER A 134 16.70 -4.40 6.36
N LYS A 135 15.77 -5.19 5.81
CA LYS A 135 16.06 -6.22 4.79
C LYS A 135 15.53 -5.92 3.39
N PHE A 136 14.65 -4.94 3.23
CA PHE A 136 14.00 -4.65 1.95
C PHE A 136 13.48 -3.21 1.90
N TYR A 137 13.17 -2.74 0.70
CA TYR A 137 12.33 -1.56 0.49
C TYR A 137 10.91 -2.00 0.12
N PHE A 138 9.90 -1.38 0.72
CA PHE A 138 8.54 -1.46 0.22
C PHE A 138 8.21 -0.18 -0.56
N ILE A 139 7.71 -0.34 -1.78
CA ILE A 139 7.25 0.75 -2.62
C ILE A 139 5.76 0.55 -2.87
N GLY A 140 4.95 1.40 -2.27
CA GLY A 140 3.50 1.41 -2.44
C GLY A 140 3.09 2.51 -3.40
N ALA A 141 2.43 2.14 -4.50
CA ALA A 141 2.03 3.11 -5.52
C ALA A 141 0.56 3.03 -5.93
N TYR A 142 -0.05 4.22 -6.05
CA TYR A 142 -1.34 4.46 -6.68
C TYR A 142 -1.14 5.12 -8.06
N VAL A 143 -0.94 4.26 -9.06
CA VAL A 143 -0.56 4.67 -10.43
C VAL A 143 -1.58 5.64 -11.03
N PRO A 144 -1.13 6.73 -11.70
CA PRO A 144 -2.02 7.62 -12.44
C PRO A 144 -2.81 6.88 -13.53
N ASN A 145 -4.11 7.14 -13.63
CA ASN A 145 -4.93 6.59 -14.71
C ASN A 145 -4.64 7.36 -16.01
N SER A 146 -4.53 6.65 -17.15
CA SER A 146 -4.43 7.22 -18.50
C SER A 146 -5.63 8.09 -18.89
N GLY A 147 -6.74 8.03 -18.14
CA GLY A 147 -7.94 8.83 -18.37
C GLY A 147 -8.78 8.32 -19.54
N ALA A 148 -10.00 8.86 -19.66
CA ALA A 148 -10.85 8.59 -20.82
C ALA A 148 -10.14 9.07 -22.10
N LYS A 149 -10.21 8.27 -23.17
CA LYS A 149 -9.52 8.54 -24.45
C LYS A 149 -7.99 8.71 -24.32
N LEU A 150 -7.38 8.16 -23.27
CA LEU A 150 -5.91 8.11 -23.08
C LEU A 150 -5.23 9.48 -22.97
N VAL A 151 -5.97 10.53 -22.59
CA VAL A 151 -5.47 11.92 -22.51
C VAL A 151 -4.26 12.10 -21.59
N ASN A 152 -4.05 11.20 -20.63
CA ASN A 152 -2.92 11.24 -19.69
C ASN A 152 -1.88 10.14 -19.95
N LEU A 153 -1.92 9.46 -21.10
CA LEU A 153 -1.04 8.34 -21.38
C LEU A 153 0.44 8.73 -21.35
N GLU A 154 0.81 9.86 -21.94
CA GLU A 154 2.20 10.34 -21.92
C GLU A 154 2.67 10.69 -20.51
N LYS A 155 1.82 11.38 -19.73
CA LYS A 155 2.10 11.71 -18.33
C LYS A 155 2.30 10.45 -17.48
N ARG A 156 1.45 9.44 -17.68
CA ARG A 156 1.59 8.12 -17.04
C ARG A 156 2.91 7.45 -17.44
N GLY A 157 3.27 7.46 -18.72
CA GLY A 157 4.52 6.86 -19.20
C GLY A 157 5.76 7.51 -18.59
N ARG A 158 5.78 8.85 -18.48
CA ARG A 158 6.86 9.58 -17.77
C ARG A 158 6.97 9.15 -16.30
N TRP A 159 5.83 9.06 -15.62
CA TRP A 159 5.78 8.61 -14.22
C TRP A 159 6.27 7.16 -14.04
N GLU A 160 5.83 6.24 -14.90
CA GLU A 160 6.25 4.83 -14.86
C GLU A 160 7.75 4.68 -15.14
N LYS A 161 8.30 5.48 -16.05
CA LYS A 161 9.75 5.51 -16.33
C LYS A 161 10.54 5.93 -15.09
N LEU A 162 10.18 7.06 -14.48
CA LEU A 162 10.83 7.54 -13.26
C LEU A 162 10.75 6.49 -12.15
N LEU A 163 9.58 5.84 -11.99
CA LEU A 163 9.41 4.83 -10.93
C LEU A 163 10.29 3.63 -11.17
N THR A 164 10.38 3.17 -12.42
CA THR A 164 11.22 2.04 -12.81
C THR A 164 12.70 2.34 -12.58
N GLU A 165 13.16 3.52 -12.96
CA GLU A 165 14.55 3.96 -12.70
C GLU A 165 14.82 3.99 -11.20
N LYS A 166 13.89 4.56 -10.41
CA LYS A 166 14.03 4.61 -8.96
C LYS A 166 14.09 3.23 -8.30
N MET A 167 13.25 2.31 -8.75
CA MET A 167 13.24 0.93 -8.28
C MET A 167 14.57 0.23 -8.55
N LYS A 168 15.15 0.42 -9.73
CA LYS A 168 16.45 -0.18 -10.08
C LYS A 168 17.57 0.32 -9.17
N GLU A 169 17.68 1.64 -8.98
CA GLU A 169 18.67 2.25 -8.06
C GLU A 169 18.57 1.69 -6.63
N MET A 170 17.36 1.38 -6.19
CA MET A 170 17.12 0.89 -4.84
C MET A 170 17.38 -0.61 -4.71
N ASP A 171 17.05 -1.39 -5.74
CA ASP A 171 17.24 -2.84 -5.77
C ASP A 171 18.74 -3.22 -5.77
N GLU A 172 19.61 -2.32 -6.25
CA GLU A 172 21.07 -2.44 -6.09
C GLU A 172 21.53 -2.45 -4.63
N LYS A 173 20.76 -1.81 -3.72
CA LYS A 173 21.11 -1.68 -2.29
C LYS A 173 20.42 -2.74 -1.45
N LYS A 174 19.11 -2.90 -1.62
CA LYS A 174 18.29 -3.90 -0.91
C LYS A 174 17.11 -4.32 -1.78
N PRO A 175 16.65 -5.58 -1.67
CA PRO A 175 15.51 -6.07 -2.42
C PRO A 175 14.30 -5.14 -2.36
N VAL A 176 13.69 -4.88 -3.50
CA VAL A 176 12.46 -4.09 -3.60
C VAL A 176 11.23 -4.99 -3.62
N ILE A 177 10.22 -4.61 -2.84
CA ILE A 177 8.88 -5.16 -2.87
C ILE A 177 7.95 -4.06 -3.37
N TYR A 178 7.36 -4.28 -4.54
CA TYR A 178 6.43 -3.35 -5.16
C TYR A 178 4.99 -3.77 -4.90
N GLY A 179 4.23 -2.86 -4.30
CA GLY A 179 2.80 -2.99 -4.03
C GLY A 179 2.02 -1.95 -4.82
N GLU A 180 1.15 -2.41 -5.72
CA GLU A 180 0.34 -1.53 -6.54
C GLU A 180 -1.13 -1.62 -6.13
N SER A 181 -1.79 -0.47 -5.99
CA SER A 181 -3.25 -0.41 -5.85
C SER A 181 -3.86 -0.02 -7.20
N ARG A 182 -4.32 -1.00 -7.98
CA ARG A 182 -5.02 -0.72 -9.26
C ARG A 182 -6.47 -0.35 -9.02
N ILE A 183 -6.98 0.60 -9.81
CA ILE A 183 -8.43 0.74 -10.01
C ILE A 183 -8.83 -0.40 -10.95
N LYS A 184 -9.72 -1.30 -10.51
CA LYS A 184 -10.40 -2.19 -11.46
C LYS A 184 -11.25 -1.29 -12.37
N SER A 185 -10.88 -1.19 -13.65
CA SER A 185 -11.79 -0.64 -14.66
C SER A 185 -13.08 -1.47 -14.59
N LYS A 186 -14.21 -0.81 -14.35
CA LYS A 186 -15.52 -1.44 -14.49
C LYS A 186 -15.73 -1.89 -15.93
#